data_AF-A0A0J9VJF4-F1
#
_entry.id   AF-A0A0J9VJF4-F1
#
_cell.length_a   1.000
_cell.length_b   1.000
_cell.length_c   1.000
_cell.angle_alpha   90.00
_cell.angle_beta   90.00
_cell.angle_gamma   90.00
#
_symmetry.space_group_name_H-M   'P 1'
#
loop_
_entity.id
_entity.type
_entity.pdbx_description
1 polymer ?
#
loop_
_entity_poly.entity_id
_entity_poly.type
_entity_poly.pdbx_seq_one_letter_code
_entity_poly.pdbx_strand_id
1 'polypeptide(L)'
;MCSNGVYQLKKILLKYSETGHSSRNVRFFLRFILPDYRDENKHLNFEIQHEQYEEPMAIFEYINNSRYEISLKDIKSKHIVDVINLYKDSAGNSDYLKHGGPRVYSNKRSIQGLWCPSIYSELNAIAYLKKKKKNNIKLPKYTRESLNLNHDVIKGNGRWGNENLFPKGFDQRYLKNIFCFPFKDSAPSTGAQGEGGHTAEAHMNSFYKFYRN
;
A
#
# COMPACT_ATOMS: atom_id res chain seq x y z
N MET A 1 -19.98 18.28 -16.79
CA MET A 1 -20.10 17.04 -17.53
C MET A 1 -21.33 17.15 -18.40
N CYS A 2 -21.31 16.59 -19.61
CA CYS A 2 -22.54 16.32 -20.35
C CYS A 2 -22.85 14.81 -20.29
N SER A 3 -24.11 14.45 -20.06
CA SER A 3 -24.59 13.07 -20.17
C SER A 3 -25.69 13.05 -21.21
N ASN A 4 -25.56 12.20 -22.23
CA ASN A 4 -26.51 12.13 -23.36
C ASN A 4 -26.76 13.50 -24.02
N GLY A 5 -25.72 14.34 -24.13
CA GLY A 5 -25.82 15.68 -24.73
C GLY A 5 -26.41 16.77 -23.82
N VAL A 6 -26.78 16.44 -22.57
CA VAL A 6 -27.33 17.41 -21.61
C VAL A 6 -26.27 17.76 -20.56
N TYR A 7 -25.99 19.05 -20.38
CA TYR A 7 -25.10 19.55 -19.34
C TYR A 7 -25.73 19.35 -17.96
N GLN A 8 -24.94 18.82 -17.02
CA GLN A 8 -25.42 18.55 -15.66
C GLN A 8 -25.50 19.80 -14.79
N LEU A 9 -24.66 20.79 -15.06
CA LEU A 9 -24.69 22.08 -14.36
C LEU A 9 -25.86 22.91 -14.89
N LYS A 10 -26.79 23.29 -14.01
CA LYS A 10 -28.03 23.99 -14.36
C LYS A 10 -27.89 25.50 -14.20
N LYS A 11 -27.26 25.93 -13.11
CA LYS A 11 -27.21 27.34 -12.72
C LYS A 11 -25.94 27.65 -11.93
N ILE A 12 -25.40 28.84 -12.15
CA ILE A 12 -24.24 29.38 -11.45
C ILE A 12 -24.68 30.70 -10.81
N LEU A 13 -24.62 30.78 -9.49
CA LEU A 13 -24.87 31.99 -8.74
C LEU A 13 -23.53 32.58 -8.27
N LEU A 14 -23.21 33.77 -8.74
CA LEU A 14 -22.01 34.50 -8.37
C LEU A 14 -22.35 35.59 -7.36
N LYS A 15 -21.85 35.43 -6.14
CA LYS A 15 -21.95 36.40 -5.06
C LYS A 15 -20.70 37.27 -5.02
N TYR A 16 -20.88 38.58 -4.98
CA TYR A 16 -19.77 39.53 -4.87
C TYR A 16 -20.16 40.76 -4.07
N SER A 17 -19.15 41.40 -3.48
CA SER A 17 -19.26 42.72 -2.85
C SER A 17 -18.71 43.81 -3.78
N GLU A 18 -19.36 44.97 -3.83
CA GLU A 18 -18.92 46.09 -4.66
C GLU A 18 -17.66 46.78 -4.10
N THR A 19 -17.57 46.94 -2.79
CA THR A 19 -16.50 47.68 -2.10
C THR A 19 -15.36 46.80 -1.58
N GLY A 20 -15.64 45.52 -1.32
CA GLY A 20 -14.67 44.59 -0.75
C GLY A 20 -13.40 44.43 -1.59
N HIS A 21 -12.24 44.32 -0.93
CA HIS A 21 -10.97 44.05 -1.60
C HIS A 21 -10.94 42.63 -2.18
N SER A 22 -11.42 41.65 -1.40
CA SER A 22 -11.45 40.23 -1.78
C SER A 22 -12.22 39.96 -3.08
N SER A 23 -13.24 40.77 -3.38
CA SER A 23 -14.06 40.67 -4.59
C SER A 23 -13.54 41.48 -5.78
N ARG A 24 -12.37 42.14 -5.68
CA ARG A 24 -11.80 42.96 -6.77
C ARG A 24 -11.66 42.18 -8.08
N ASN A 25 -11.12 40.97 -8.01
CA ASN A 25 -10.90 40.14 -9.18
C ASN A 25 -12.19 39.55 -9.74
N VAL A 26 -13.20 39.31 -8.89
CA VAL A 26 -14.54 38.90 -9.31
C VAL A 26 -15.22 40.02 -10.07
N ARG A 27 -15.15 41.27 -9.59
CA ARG A 27 -15.67 42.44 -10.32
C ARG A 27 -15.02 42.59 -11.70
N PHE A 28 -13.72 42.40 -11.78
CA PHE A 28 -13.01 42.41 -13.06
C PHE A 28 -13.52 41.30 -14.00
N PHE A 29 -13.68 40.08 -13.48
CA PHE A 29 -14.23 38.95 -14.23
C PHE A 29 -15.65 39.25 -14.74
N LEU A 30 -16.55 39.74 -13.88
CA LEU A 30 -17.93 40.09 -14.22
C LEU A 30 -18.00 41.13 -15.35
N ARG A 31 -17.08 42.11 -15.35
CA ARG A 31 -17.10 43.21 -16.33
C ARG A 31 -16.46 42.84 -17.67
N PHE A 32 -15.36 42.11 -17.68
CA PHE A 32 -14.53 41.94 -18.88
C PHE A 32 -14.52 40.53 -19.45
N ILE A 33 -14.74 39.49 -18.64
CA ILE A 33 -14.56 38.10 -19.08
C ILE A 33 -15.92 37.38 -19.18
N LEU A 34 -16.83 37.68 -18.26
CA LEU A 34 -18.14 37.02 -18.20
C LEU A 34 -18.99 37.20 -19.49
N PRO A 35 -19.04 38.37 -20.14
CA PRO A 35 -19.85 38.54 -21.36
C PRO A 35 -19.41 37.56 -22.47
N ASP A 36 -18.13 37.54 -22.79
CA ASP A 36 -17.54 36.66 -23.80
C ASP A 36 -17.75 35.18 -23.42
N TYR A 37 -17.52 34.84 -22.15
CA TYR A 37 -17.70 33.47 -21.65
C TYR A 37 -19.17 32.99 -21.74
N ARG A 38 -20.13 33.90 -21.52
CA ARG A 38 -21.56 33.61 -21.62
C ARG A 38 -21.99 33.37 -23.06
N ASP A 39 -21.42 34.12 -24.00
CA ASP A 39 -21.70 33.96 -25.43
C ASP A 39 -21.17 32.62 -25.96
N GLU A 40 -20.02 32.17 -25.47
CA GLU A 40 -19.49 30.82 -25.74
C GLU A 40 -20.34 29.72 -25.09
N ASN A 41 -20.83 29.94 -23.86
CA ASN A 41 -21.51 28.93 -23.05
C ASN A 41 -22.99 29.30 -22.78
N LYS A 42 -23.78 29.48 -23.86
CA LYS A 42 -25.19 29.89 -23.79
C LYS A 42 -26.12 28.96 -23.01
N HIS A 43 -25.72 27.72 -22.78
CA HIS A 43 -26.48 26.73 -22.02
C HIS A 43 -26.41 26.95 -20.50
N LEU A 44 -25.46 27.76 -20.01
CA LEU A 44 -25.29 28.03 -18.59
C LEU A 44 -26.11 29.25 -18.17
N ASN A 45 -26.90 29.09 -17.12
CA ASN A 45 -27.64 30.18 -16.50
C ASN A 45 -26.79 30.83 -15.41
N PHE A 46 -26.36 32.07 -15.67
CA PHE A 46 -25.64 32.90 -14.71
C PHE A 46 -26.61 33.81 -13.97
N GLU A 47 -26.57 33.75 -12.64
CA GLU A 47 -27.20 34.73 -11.76
C GLU A 47 -26.13 35.46 -10.97
N ILE A 48 -26.28 36.76 -10.86
CA ILE A 48 -25.32 37.63 -10.19
C ILE A 48 -26.05 38.24 -8.99
N GLN A 49 -25.49 38.04 -7.80
CA GLN A 49 -26.03 38.59 -6.57
C GLN A 49 -24.99 39.49 -5.93
N HIS A 50 -25.40 40.72 -5.66
CA HIS A 50 -24.61 41.66 -4.88
C HIS A 50 -24.90 41.47 -3.39
N GLU A 51 -23.86 41.22 -2.60
CA GLU A 51 -23.94 41.12 -1.14
C GLU A 51 -22.89 42.06 -0.53
N GLN A 52 -23.33 43.00 0.30
CA GLN A 52 -22.42 43.89 1.01
C GLN A 52 -21.77 43.17 2.18
N TYR A 53 -20.48 43.45 2.41
CA TYR A 53 -19.68 42.92 3.53
C TYR A 53 -19.45 41.40 3.57
N GLU A 54 -19.98 40.65 2.60
CA GLU A 54 -19.75 39.21 2.48
C GLU A 54 -18.53 38.88 1.61
N GLU A 55 -17.93 37.72 1.86
CA GLU A 55 -16.86 37.20 1.02
C GLU A 55 -17.41 36.72 -0.33
N PRO A 56 -16.68 36.94 -1.44
CA PRO A 56 -17.16 36.50 -2.74
C PRO A 56 -17.21 34.97 -2.82
N MET A 57 -18.28 34.45 -3.40
CA MET A 57 -18.56 33.01 -3.47
C MET A 57 -19.24 32.66 -4.79
N ALA A 58 -18.94 31.48 -5.33
CA ALA A 58 -19.70 30.88 -6.42
C ALA A 58 -20.47 29.67 -5.92
N ILE A 59 -21.75 29.62 -6.25
CA ILE A 59 -22.65 28.51 -5.93
C ILE A 59 -23.06 27.85 -7.24
N PHE A 60 -22.82 26.56 -7.34
CA PHE A 60 -23.10 25.73 -8.51
C PHE A 60 -24.27 24.82 -8.22
N GLU A 61 -25.37 24.97 -8.95
CA GLU A 61 -26.55 24.13 -8.85
C GLU A 61 -26.64 23.19 -10.05
N TYR A 62 -26.76 21.89 -9.77
CA TYR A 62 -26.86 20.85 -10.78
C TYR A 62 -28.30 20.34 -10.94
N ILE A 63 -28.57 19.61 -12.03
CA ILE A 63 -29.89 19.05 -12.33
C ILE A 63 -30.36 18.06 -11.24
N ASN A 64 -29.43 17.33 -10.64
CA ASN A 64 -29.68 16.41 -9.52
C ASN A 64 -29.95 17.15 -8.17
N ASN A 65 -30.08 18.47 -8.17
CA ASN A 65 -30.21 19.36 -7.00
C ASN A 65 -29.00 19.36 -6.06
N SER A 66 -27.86 18.79 -6.45
CA SER A 66 -26.62 18.97 -5.70
C SER A 66 -26.15 20.41 -5.79
N ARG A 67 -25.59 20.92 -4.70
CA ARG A 67 -25.07 22.28 -4.60
C ARG A 67 -23.61 22.24 -4.15
N TYR A 68 -22.78 23.00 -4.85
CA TYR A 68 -21.38 23.20 -4.44
C TYR A 68 -21.13 24.68 -4.24
N GLU A 69 -20.51 25.00 -3.12
CA GLU A 69 -20.15 26.36 -2.75
C GLU A 69 -18.62 26.44 -2.74
N ILE A 70 -18.07 27.43 -3.45
CA ILE A 70 -16.63 27.68 -3.43
C ILE A 70 -16.38 29.16 -3.17
N SER A 71 -15.46 29.44 -2.25
CA SER A 71 -14.99 30.80 -2.02
C SER A 71 -14.17 31.28 -3.22
N LEU A 72 -14.41 32.51 -3.65
CA LEU A 72 -13.66 33.19 -4.71
C LEU A 72 -12.69 34.25 -4.16
N LYS A 73 -12.43 34.22 -2.85
CA LYS A 73 -11.55 35.17 -2.17
C LYS A 73 -10.14 35.15 -2.76
N ASP A 74 -9.69 36.31 -3.22
CA ASP A 74 -8.32 36.55 -3.74
C ASP A 74 -7.91 35.67 -4.94
N ILE A 75 -8.87 35.01 -5.60
CA ILE A 75 -8.63 34.24 -6.82
C ILE A 75 -8.44 35.20 -8.00
N LYS A 76 -7.45 34.96 -8.86
CA LYS A 76 -7.25 35.77 -10.08
C LYS A 76 -8.41 35.54 -11.05
N SER A 77 -8.81 36.58 -11.79
CA SER A 77 -9.96 36.52 -12.71
C SER A 77 -9.87 35.40 -13.76
N LYS A 78 -8.66 35.05 -14.22
CA LYS A 78 -8.44 33.89 -15.12
C LYS A 78 -8.76 32.56 -14.45
N HIS A 79 -8.36 32.38 -13.19
CA HIS A 79 -8.63 31.15 -12.44
C HIS A 79 -10.11 30.99 -12.07
N ILE A 80 -10.88 32.08 -12.03
CA ILE A 80 -12.34 31.98 -11.89
C ILE A 80 -12.95 31.20 -13.07
N VAL A 81 -12.44 31.42 -14.29
CA VAL A 81 -12.84 30.65 -15.48
C VAL A 81 -12.48 29.18 -15.32
N ASP A 82 -11.27 28.88 -14.85
CA ASP A 82 -10.82 27.50 -14.59
C ASP A 82 -11.72 26.80 -13.57
N VAL A 83 -12.10 27.50 -12.49
CA VAL A 83 -13.03 27.01 -11.46
C VAL A 83 -14.41 26.75 -12.06
N ILE A 84 -14.96 27.70 -12.82
CA ILE A 84 -16.26 27.50 -13.48
C ILE A 84 -16.20 26.32 -14.45
N ASN A 85 -15.13 26.17 -15.22
CA ASN A 85 -14.93 25.05 -16.13
C ASN A 85 -14.85 23.71 -15.38
N LEU A 86 -14.13 23.64 -14.26
CA LEU A 86 -14.07 22.45 -13.42
C LEU A 86 -15.47 21.96 -13.02
N TYR A 87 -16.32 22.87 -12.53
CA TYR A 87 -17.70 22.52 -12.16
C TYR A 87 -18.60 22.30 -13.38
N LYS A 88 -18.40 23.07 -14.46
CA LYS A 88 -19.07 22.82 -15.75
C LYS A 88 -18.79 21.41 -16.25
N ASP A 89 -17.59 20.88 -16.02
CA ASP A 89 -17.12 19.57 -16.45
C ASP A 89 -17.39 18.46 -15.42
N SER A 90 -17.89 18.81 -14.23
CA SER A 90 -18.30 17.89 -13.17
C SER A 90 -19.78 17.45 -13.29
N ALA A 91 -20.16 16.41 -12.53
CA ALA A 91 -21.50 15.81 -12.51
C ALA A 91 -22.31 16.13 -11.24
N GLY A 92 -21.73 16.87 -10.30
CA GLY A 92 -22.40 17.30 -9.07
C GLY A 92 -22.57 16.22 -7.98
N ASN A 93 -22.12 14.99 -8.16
CA ASN A 93 -22.22 13.97 -7.09
C ASN A 93 -20.86 13.30 -6.83
N SER A 94 -19.83 14.13 -6.74
CA SER A 94 -18.45 13.69 -6.50
C SER A 94 -17.99 14.10 -5.11
N ASP A 95 -18.85 13.91 -4.11
CA ASP A 95 -18.50 14.16 -2.71
C ASP A 95 -17.49 13.11 -2.25
N TYR A 96 -16.20 13.44 -2.35
CA TYR A 96 -15.06 12.89 -1.62
C TYR A 96 -14.94 11.36 -1.50
N LEU A 97 -15.70 10.60 -2.27
CA LEU A 97 -15.64 9.16 -2.29
C LEU A 97 -14.36 8.82 -3.02
N LYS A 98 -13.31 8.54 -2.25
CA LYS A 98 -12.17 7.77 -2.74
C LYS A 98 -12.75 6.61 -3.53
N HIS A 99 -12.36 6.45 -4.79
CA HIS A 99 -12.81 5.35 -5.63
C HIS A 99 -12.45 4.02 -4.94
N GLY A 100 -13.36 3.52 -4.10
CA GLY A 100 -13.16 2.30 -3.30
C GLY A 100 -13.41 1.03 -4.11
N GLY A 101 -13.93 1.19 -5.32
CA GLY A 101 -14.21 0.11 -6.26
C GLY A 101 -13.33 0.16 -7.50
N PRO A 102 -13.63 -0.69 -8.51
CA PRO A 102 -12.94 -0.66 -9.78
C PRO A 102 -13.10 0.72 -10.44
N ARG A 103 -12.01 1.24 -11.01
CA ARG A 103 -11.99 2.54 -11.73
C ARG A 103 -12.96 2.58 -12.91
N VAL A 104 -13.28 1.41 -13.47
CA VAL A 104 -14.20 1.25 -14.59
C VAL A 104 -15.42 0.48 -14.13
N TYR A 105 -16.58 1.07 -14.33
CA TYR A 105 -17.88 0.46 -14.07
C TYR A 105 -18.61 0.21 -15.39
N SER A 106 -19.23 -0.97 -15.50
CA SER A 106 -20.07 -1.34 -16.65
C SER A 106 -21.31 -2.07 -16.14
N ASN A 107 -22.49 -1.63 -16.59
CA ASN A 107 -23.75 -2.32 -16.34
C ASN A 107 -23.75 -3.72 -16.98
N LYS A 108 -23.09 -3.89 -18.13
CA LYS A 108 -22.92 -5.17 -18.81
C LYS A 108 -21.57 -5.77 -18.40
N ARG A 109 -21.58 -6.53 -17.30
CA ARG A 109 -20.37 -7.12 -16.72
C ARG A 109 -19.75 -8.22 -17.58
N SER A 110 -20.57 -8.91 -18.38
CA SER A 110 -20.17 -9.94 -19.35
C SER A 110 -21.13 -9.94 -20.53
N ILE A 111 -20.66 -10.36 -21.70
CA ILE A 111 -21.46 -10.53 -22.93
C ILE A 111 -21.99 -11.96 -23.03
N GLN A 112 -21.16 -12.96 -22.70
CA GLN A 112 -21.51 -14.39 -22.79
C GLN A 112 -22.19 -14.93 -21.53
N GLY A 113 -22.08 -14.21 -20.42
CA GLY A 113 -22.51 -14.66 -19.10
C GLY A 113 -21.39 -14.55 -18.08
N LEU A 114 -21.76 -14.35 -16.82
CA LEU A 114 -20.81 -14.43 -15.72
C LEU A 114 -20.40 -15.89 -15.53
N TRP A 115 -19.17 -16.10 -15.04
CA TRP A 115 -18.76 -17.44 -14.65
C TRP A 115 -19.67 -17.92 -13.50
N CYS A 116 -20.32 -19.06 -13.73
CA CYS A 116 -21.07 -19.79 -12.72
C CYS A 116 -20.56 -21.22 -12.73
N PRO A 117 -20.22 -21.81 -11.57
CA PRO A 117 -19.87 -23.22 -11.51
C PRO A 117 -21.09 -24.05 -11.91
N SER A 118 -20.87 -25.17 -12.60
CA SER A 118 -21.95 -26.10 -12.88
C SER A 118 -22.38 -26.82 -11.60
N ILE A 119 -23.65 -27.21 -11.49
CA ILE A 119 -24.14 -28.05 -10.37
C ILE A 119 -23.25 -29.27 -10.14
N TYR A 120 -22.78 -29.91 -11.22
CA TYR A 120 -21.84 -31.02 -11.11
C TYR A 120 -20.51 -30.62 -10.47
N SER A 121 -19.94 -29.48 -10.89
CA SER A 121 -18.71 -28.92 -10.29
C SER A 121 -18.90 -28.57 -8.82
N GLU A 122 -20.05 -28.00 -8.45
CA GLU A 122 -20.39 -27.68 -7.06
C GLU A 122 -20.52 -28.93 -6.21
N LEU A 123 -21.26 -29.94 -6.71
CA LEU A 123 -21.43 -31.22 -6.02
C LEU A 123 -20.09 -31.94 -5.83
N ASN A 124 -19.20 -31.88 -6.83
CA ASN A 124 -17.85 -32.43 -6.72
C ASN A 124 -17.02 -31.69 -5.65
N ALA A 125 -17.09 -30.36 -5.60
CA ALA A 125 -16.42 -29.57 -4.57
C ALA A 125 -16.96 -29.89 -3.15
N ILE A 126 -18.27 -30.07 -3.00
CA ILE A 126 -18.93 -30.43 -1.73
C ILE A 126 -18.63 -31.88 -1.33
N ALA A 127 -18.36 -32.78 -2.28
CA ALA A 127 -18.06 -34.18 -1.99
C ALA A 127 -16.85 -34.34 -1.05
N TYR A 128 -15.87 -33.42 -1.12
CA TYR A 128 -14.76 -33.38 -0.17
C TYR A 128 -15.21 -33.16 1.28
N LEU A 129 -16.17 -32.26 1.51
CA LEU A 129 -16.74 -31.97 2.83
C LEU A 129 -17.60 -33.14 3.35
N LYS A 130 -18.29 -33.84 2.44
CA LYS A 130 -19.10 -35.04 2.77
C LYS A 130 -18.28 -36.29 3.01
N LYS A 131 -17.00 -36.29 2.61
CA LYS A 131 -16.10 -37.42 2.86
C LYS A 131 -15.92 -37.52 4.37
N LYS A 132 -16.52 -38.54 4.99
CA LYS A 132 -16.25 -38.89 6.39
C LYS A 132 -14.73 -38.90 6.55
N LYS A 133 -14.19 -38.06 7.45
CA LYS A 133 -12.76 -38.09 7.79
C LYS A 133 -12.45 -39.55 8.08
N LYS A 134 -11.57 -40.17 7.29
CA LYS A 134 -11.15 -41.56 7.55
C LYS A 134 -10.69 -41.57 9.01
N ASN A 135 -11.44 -42.33 9.81
CA ASN A 135 -11.37 -42.38 11.26
C ASN A 135 -9.93 -42.26 11.72
N ASN A 136 -9.64 -41.24 12.54
CA ASN A 136 -8.46 -41.08 13.38
C ASN A 136 -7.29 -41.99 13.01
N ILE A 137 -6.70 -41.82 11.82
CA ILE A 137 -5.31 -42.19 11.66
C ILE A 137 -4.62 -41.23 12.62
N LYS A 138 -4.32 -41.70 13.83
CA LYS A 138 -3.40 -41.00 14.71
C LYS A 138 -2.12 -40.95 13.90
N LEU A 139 -1.93 -39.85 13.17
CA LEU A 139 -0.64 -39.52 12.61
C LEU A 139 0.33 -39.73 13.78
N PRO A 140 1.40 -40.52 13.60
CA PRO A 140 2.37 -40.69 14.67
C PRO A 140 2.74 -39.29 15.15
N LYS A 141 2.81 -39.10 16.48
CA LYS A 141 3.07 -37.78 17.11
C LYS A 141 4.28 -37.07 16.49
N TYR A 142 5.19 -37.85 15.92
CA TYR A 142 6.38 -37.44 15.19
C TYR A 142 6.36 -38.08 13.80
N THR A 143 6.73 -37.30 12.76
CA THR A 143 6.98 -37.84 11.43
C THR A 143 8.16 -38.81 11.48
N ARG A 144 8.25 -39.74 10.52
CA ARG A 144 9.41 -40.64 10.41
C ARG A 144 10.73 -39.84 10.33
N GLU A 145 10.70 -38.71 9.63
CA GLU A 145 11.83 -37.78 9.55
C GLU A 145 12.19 -37.18 10.91
N SER A 146 11.22 -36.74 11.72
CA SER A 146 11.55 -36.17 13.02
C SER A 146 12.02 -37.21 14.04
N LEU A 147 11.60 -38.47 13.94
CA LEU A 147 12.19 -39.57 14.71
C LEU A 147 13.63 -39.86 14.27
N ASN A 148 13.90 -39.89 12.96
CA ASN A 148 15.25 -40.07 12.44
C ASN A 148 16.18 -38.93 12.88
N LEU A 149 15.73 -37.67 12.78
CA LEU A 149 16.50 -36.51 13.25
C LEU A 149 16.78 -36.56 14.76
N ASN A 150 15.83 -37.03 15.59
CA ASN A 150 16.09 -37.26 17.02
C ASN A 150 17.13 -38.36 17.24
N HIS A 151 17.04 -39.47 16.51
CA HIS A 151 18.04 -40.53 16.56
C HIS A 151 19.43 -40.01 16.15
N ASP A 152 19.50 -39.17 15.12
CA ASP A 152 20.75 -38.59 14.64
C ASP A 152 21.34 -37.62 15.67
N VAL A 153 20.51 -36.79 16.32
CA VAL A 153 20.95 -35.95 17.46
C VAL A 153 21.48 -36.78 18.63
N ILE A 154 20.82 -37.90 18.99
CA ILE A 154 21.28 -38.80 20.06
C ILE A 154 22.62 -39.45 19.69
N LYS A 155 22.82 -39.76 18.40
CA LYS A 155 24.09 -40.29 17.87
C LYS A 155 25.19 -39.22 17.74
N GLY A 156 24.87 -37.95 18.04
CA GLY A 156 25.80 -36.83 17.89
C GLY A 156 25.93 -36.30 16.47
N ASN A 157 25.08 -36.71 15.53
CA ASN A 157 24.98 -36.14 14.19
C ASN A 157 23.86 -35.09 14.17
N GLY A 158 24.11 -33.95 14.82
CA GLY A 158 23.15 -32.86 14.89
C GLY A 158 22.95 -32.15 13.55
N ARG A 159 22.02 -31.18 13.53
CA ARG A 159 21.67 -30.36 12.35
C ARG A 159 22.87 -29.67 11.67
N TRP A 160 23.97 -29.48 12.40
CA TRP A 160 25.21 -28.84 11.92
C TRP A 160 26.38 -29.81 11.70
N GLY A 161 26.11 -31.12 11.66
CA GLY A 161 27.13 -32.16 11.46
C GLY A 161 27.48 -32.91 12.74
N ASN A 162 28.59 -33.63 12.70
CA ASN A 162 29.02 -34.52 13.78
C ASN A 162 29.62 -33.73 14.95
N GLU A 163 28.96 -33.79 16.10
CA GLU A 163 29.26 -33.07 17.34
C GLU A 163 30.60 -33.50 17.96
N ASN A 164 31.12 -34.66 17.57
CA ASN A 164 32.46 -35.10 17.99
C ASN A 164 33.58 -34.37 17.24
N LEU A 165 33.31 -33.91 16.02
CA LEU A 165 34.25 -33.14 15.20
C LEU A 165 34.12 -31.64 15.48
N PHE A 166 32.89 -31.18 15.72
CA PHE A 166 32.57 -29.78 16.03
C PHE A 166 31.58 -29.73 17.19
N PRO A 167 32.05 -29.64 18.46
CA PRO A 167 31.16 -29.58 19.60
C PRO A 167 30.25 -28.33 19.50
N LYS A 168 28.96 -28.51 19.81
CA LYS A 168 27.91 -27.51 19.56
C LYS A 168 28.22 -26.14 20.19
N GLY A 169 28.27 -25.10 19.35
CA GLY A 169 28.19 -23.71 19.78
C GLY A 169 29.30 -23.27 20.74
N PHE A 170 29.17 -22.05 21.27
CA PHE A 170 30.11 -21.50 22.23
C PHE A 170 30.09 -22.33 23.53
N ASP A 171 31.00 -23.29 23.63
CA ASP A 171 31.19 -24.10 24.82
C ASP A 171 31.53 -23.16 25.99
N GLN A 172 30.59 -23.03 26.93
CA GLN A 172 30.69 -22.08 28.03
C GLN A 172 31.91 -22.36 28.91
N ARG A 173 32.41 -23.61 28.93
CA ARG A 173 33.64 -23.99 29.63
C ARG A 173 34.88 -23.62 28.82
N TYR A 174 34.89 -23.87 27.51
CA TYR A 174 35.97 -23.44 26.61
C TYR A 174 36.13 -21.92 26.62
N LEU A 175 35.03 -21.19 26.47
CA LEU A 175 35.00 -19.73 26.59
C LEU A 175 35.41 -19.24 27.98
N LYS A 176 34.94 -19.87 29.06
CA LYS A 176 35.34 -19.50 30.42
C LYS A 176 36.85 -19.66 30.62
N ASN A 177 37.46 -20.70 30.05
CA ASN A 177 38.91 -20.86 30.08
C ASN A 177 39.64 -19.80 29.24
N ILE A 178 39.13 -19.45 28.05
CA ILE A 178 39.68 -18.36 27.23
C ILE A 178 39.59 -17.02 27.98
N PHE A 179 38.46 -16.73 28.62
CA PHE A 179 38.28 -15.45 29.33
C PHE A 179 39.05 -15.37 30.64
N CYS A 180 39.14 -16.47 31.39
CA CYS A 180 39.88 -16.51 32.65
C CYS A 180 41.40 -16.62 32.44
N PHE A 181 41.86 -17.22 31.33
CA PHE A 181 43.27 -17.45 31.03
C PHE A 181 43.60 -17.17 29.56
N PRO A 182 43.52 -15.90 29.11
CA PRO A 182 43.57 -15.54 27.68
C PRO A 182 44.91 -15.78 26.98
N PHE A 183 45.99 -16.00 27.73
CA PHE A 183 47.34 -16.20 27.19
C PHE A 183 47.86 -17.64 27.33
N LYS A 184 47.02 -18.58 27.77
CA LYS A 184 47.38 -20.01 27.73
C LYS A 184 46.91 -20.59 26.41
N ASP A 185 47.87 -20.92 25.55
CA ASP A 185 47.59 -21.62 24.30
C ASP A 185 46.93 -22.96 24.62
N SER A 186 45.72 -23.18 24.10
CA SER A 186 44.99 -24.43 24.28
C SER A 186 45.60 -25.50 23.35
N ALA A 187 46.82 -25.92 23.62
CA ALA A 187 47.34 -27.14 23.01
C ALA A 187 46.72 -28.33 23.77
N PRO A 188 46.11 -29.30 23.08
CA PRO A 188 45.73 -30.54 23.73
C PRO A 188 47.00 -31.22 24.23
N SER A 189 47.01 -31.66 25.49
CA SER A 189 48.05 -32.56 25.99
C SER A 189 47.89 -33.91 25.32
N THR A 190 48.43 -34.06 24.11
CA THR A 190 48.55 -35.36 23.44
C THR A 190 49.64 -36.16 24.14
N GLY A 191 49.23 -37.21 24.83
CA GLY A 191 50.13 -38.31 25.16
C GLY A 191 50.57 -39.04 23.89
N ALA A 192 51.87 -39.31 23.81
CA ALA A 192 52.57 -40.33 23.01
C ALA A 192 52.71 -40.18 21.46
N GLN A 193 53.98 -39.89 21.10
CA GLN A 193 54.83 -40.43 20.02
C GLN A 193 54.54 -40.17 18.52
N GLY A 194 55.58 -39.69 17.80
CA GLY A 194 55.73 -39.83 16.34
C GLY A 194 56.53 -38.70 15.67
N GLU A 195 57.73 -39.01 15.19
CA GLU A 195 58.68 -38.14 14.49
C GLU A 195 58.19 -37.59 13.14
N GLY A 196 58.72 -36.44 12.71
CA GLY A 196 58.67 -36.00 11.31
C GLY A 196 58.13 -34.57 11.14
N GLY A 197 59.03 -33.62 10.98
CA GLY A 197 58.70 -32.20 10.79
C GLY A 197 57.87 -31.91 9.54
N HIS A 198 56.93 -31.00 9.70
CA HIS A 198 56.63 -29.96 8.72
C HIS A 198 56.03 -28.77 9.47
N THR A 199 56.62 -27.59 9.25
CA THR A 199 56.11 -26.29 9.69
C THR A 199 54.77 -26.02 9.02
N ALA A 200 53.67 -26.36 9.69
CA ALA A 200 52.36 -25.83 9.35
C ALA A 200 52.14 -24.61 10.25
N GLU A 201 52.49 -23.44 9.72
CA GLU A 201 52.09 -22.16 10.30
C GLU A 201 50.61 -22.23 10.66
N ALA A 202 50.29 -21.99 11.94
CA ALA A 202 48.92 -21.88 12.38
C ALA A 202 48.27 -20.74 11.58
N HIS A 203 47.47 -21.10 10.57
CA HIS A 203 46.68 -20.18 9.80
C HIS A 203 45.76 -19.44 10.77
N MET A 204 46.20 -18.23 11.16
CA MET A 204 45.40 -17.29 11.92
C MET A 204 44.10 -17.07 11.15
N ASN A 205 43.01 -17.47 11.79
CA ASN A 205 41.65 -17.36 11.29
C ASN A 205 41.40 -15.96 10.71
N SER A 206 40.79 -15.93 9.52
CA SER A 206 40.50 -14.73 8.73
C SER A 206 39.61 -13.70 9.44
N PHE A 207 39.06 -14.05 10.61
CA PHE A 207 38.16 -13.21 11.41
C PHE A 207 38.83 -11.94 11.96
N TYR A 208 40.15 -11.96 12.23
CA TYR A 208 40.87 -10.81 12.80
C TYR A 208 41.48 -9.86 11.76
N LYS A 209 41.36 -10.15 10.46
CA LYS A 209 41.90 -9.29 9.40
C LYS A 209 41.04 -8.04 9.13
N PHE A 210 39.82 -7.99 9.67
CA PHE A 210 38.85 -6.91 9.44
C PHE A 210 39.05 -5.68 10.33
N TYR A 211 39.82 -5.79 11.42
CA TYR A 211 40.02 -4.69 12.39
C TYR A 211 41.43 -4.07 12.32
N ARG A 212 42.16 -4.30 11.23
CA ARG A 212 43.57 -3.87 11.10
C ARG A 212 43.87 -3.09 9.83
N ASN A 213 42.90 -2.29 9.35
CA ASN A 213 43.07 -1.02 8.63
C ASN A 213 41.70 -0.39 8.37
#